data_AF-A0AAV9MUN3-F1
#
_entry.id   AF-A0AAV9MUN3-F1
#
_cell.length_a   1.000
_cell.length_b   1.000
_cell.length_c   1.000
_cell.angle_alpha   90.00
_cell.angle_beta   90.00
_cell.angle_gamma   90.00
#
_symmetry.space_group_name_H-M   'P 1'
#
loop_
_entity.id
_entity.type
_entity.pdbx_description
1 polymer ?
#
loop_
_entity_poly.entity_id
_entity_poly.type
_entity_poly.pdbx_seq_one_letter_code
_entity_poly.pdbx_strand_id
1 'polypeptide(L)'
;MSLIAYVEQYIKLAKSDATKTLGLRVGGKDIVAGDYLPLSEAVSVPEISLTTDDPAGRYVTVCVDLDGPYPSFPFLSPILHWVQSDLQASRSTKALTTEKPFIANYIGPGPPPGSSPHRYVFLLYNQPEEFDLKLYAPPGGKEYGNMARMRYDLAAFEEKAKLGKPIAVNYFTSN
;
A
#
# COMPACT_ATOMS: atom_id res chain seq x y z
N MET A 1 8.69 -9.96 -16.33
CA MET A 1 7.43 -10.22 -15.59
C MET A 1 6.67 -8.91 -15.53
N SER A 2 5.34 -8.89 -15.75
CA SER A 2 4.57 -7.65 -15.60
C SER A 2 4.49 -7.24 -14.13
N LEU A 3 4.28 -5.95 -13.85
CA LEU A 3 4.15 -5.48 -12.47
C LEU A 3 2.97 -6.12 -11.73
N ILE A 4 1.85 -6.34 -12.43
CA ILE A 4 0.71 -7.06 -11.85
C ILE A 4 1.15 -8.46 -11.43
N ALA A 5 1.84 -9.22 -12.30
CA ALA A 5 2.34 -10.54 -11.95
C ALA A 5 3.38 -10.50 -10.80
N TYR A 6 4.18 -9.44 -10.71
CA TYR A 6 5.07 -9.19 -9.59
C TYR A 6 4.32 -9.03 -8.27
N VAL A 7 3.25 -8.24 -8.23
CA VAL A 7 2.46 -8.03 -7.01
C VAL A 7 1.66 -9.29 -6.64
N GLU A 8 1.08 -9.97 -7.64
CA GLU A 8 0.34 -11.23 -7.45
C GLU A 8 1.14 -12.30 -6.73
N GLN A 9 2.45 -12.39 -6.97
CA GLN A 9 3.28 -13.39 -6.31
C GLN A 9 3.29 -13.19 -4.78
N TYR A 10 3.26 -11.93 -4.32
CA TYR A 10 3.26 -11.61 -2.89
C TYR A 10 1.88 -11.76 -2.27
N ILE A 11 0.81 -11.47 -3.01
CA ILE A 11 -0.55 -11.81 -2.59
C ILE A 11 -0.69 -13.32 -2.35
N LYS A 12 -0.18 -14.14 -3.29
CA LYS A 12 -0.16 -15.60 -3.13
C LYS A 12 0.69 -16.04 -1.95
N LEU A 13 1.87 -15.44 -1.78
CA LEU A 13 2.76 -15.75 -0.67
C LEU A 13 2.10 -15.46 0.69
N ALA A 14 1.47 -14.30 0.86
CA ALA A 14 0.76 -13.92 2.09
C ALA A 14 -0.38 -14.88 2.43
N LYS A 15 -1.06 -15.45 1.42
CA LYS A 15 -2.10 -16.48 1.64
C LYS A 15 -1.54 -17.81 2.13
N SER A 16 -0.29 -18.13 1.78
CA SER A 16 0.37 -19.39 2.17
C SER A 16 1.25 -19.27 3.42
N ASP A 17 1.63 -18.05 3.80
CA ASP A 17 2.54 -17.78 4.91
C ASP A 17 2.04 -16.57 5.71
N ALA A 18 1.50 -16.83 6.91
CA ALA A 18 0.96 -15.80 7.79
C ALA A 18 2.01 -14.76 8.21
N THR A 19 3.31 -15.11 8.21
CA THR A 19 4.40 -14.16 8.51
C THR A 19 4.59 -13.12 7.40
N LYS A 20 4.01 -13.36 6.22
CA LYS A 20 3.99 -12.45 5.08
C LYS A 20 2.68 -11.66 4.97
N THR A 21 1.78 -11.81 5.95
CA THR A 21 0.55 -11.04 6.01
C THR A 21 0.78 -9.73 6.75
N LEU A 22 0.35 -8.62 6.14
CA LEU A 22 0.31 -7.30 6.78
C LEU A 22 -1.00 -7.20 7.59
N GLY A 23 -0.91 -6.83 8.87
CA GLY A 23 -2.10 -6.47 9.64
C GLY A 23 -2.69 -5.20 9.04
N LEU A 24 -3.97 -5.23 8.64
CA LEU A 24 -4.63 -4.15 7.94
C LEU A 24 -6.01 -3.93 8.55
N ARG A 25 -6.30 -2.68 8.92
CA ARG A 25 -7.60 -2.27 9.45
C ARG A 25 -8.07 -1.01 8.73
N VAL A 26 -9.26 -1.08 8.14
CA VAL A 26 -9.84 -0.03 7.29
C VAL A 26 -11.23 0.29 7.81
N GLY A 27 -11.54 1.57 8.04
CA GLY A 27 -12.85 1.97 8.56
C GLY A 27 -13.22 1.32 9.90
N GLY A 28 -12.22 0.95 10.72
CA GLY A 28 -12.44 0.23 11.97
C GLY A 28 -12.75 -1.27 11.82
N LYS A 29 -12.50 -1.88 10.64
CA LYS A 29 -12.65 -3.31 10.41
C LYS A 29 -11.30 -3.94 10.10
N ASP A 30 -10.98 -5.06 10.76
CA ASP A 30 -9.79 -5.86 10.45
C ASP A 30 -10.02 -6.60 9.14
N ILE A 31 -9.01 -6.58 8.26
CA ILE A 31 -9.11 -7.07 6.89
C ILE A 31 -8.40 -8.40 6.74
N VAL A 32 -9.16 -9.41 6.37
CA VAL A 32 -8.62 -10.65 5.79
C VAL A 32 -8.41 -10.44 4.30
N ALA A 33 -7.32 -10.98 3.77
CA ALA A 33 -6.90 -10.76 2.39
C ALA A 33 -8.02 -11.14 1.39
N GLY A 34 -8.53 -10.12 0.68
CA GLY A 34 -9.60 -10.26 -0.29
C GLY A 34 -11.00 -9.91 0.20
N ASP A 35 -11.16 -9.50 1.46
CA ASP A 35 -12.44 -9.00 1.99
C ASP A 35 -12.99 -7.86 1.13
N TYR A 36 -14.31 -7.77 1.05
CA TYR A 36 -15.00 -6.67 0.40
C TYR A 36 -15.30 -5.56 1.42
N LEU A 37 -15.00 -4.32 1.03
CA LEU A 37 -15.33 -3.10 1.77
C LEU A 37 -16.09 -2.12 0.86
N PRO A 38 -17.23 -1.57 1.30
CA PRO A 38 -17.89 -0.47 0.61
C PRO A 38 -16.99 0.78 0.53
N LEU A 39 -17.11 1.57 -0.55
CA LEU A 39 -16.33 2.81 -0.74
C LEU A 39 -16.40 3.74 0.49
N SER A 40 -17.57 3.87 1.10
CA SER A 40 -17.83 4.73 2.25
C SER A 40 -17.06 4.33 3.51
N GLU A 41 -16.63 3.07 3.61
CA GLU A 41 -15.86 2.57 4.76
C GLU A 41 -14.34 2.65 4.53
N ALA A 42 -13.91 2.83 3.27
CA ALA A 42 -12.50 2.89 2.87
C ALA A 42 -12.00 4.32 2.59
N VAL A 43 -12.62 5.33 3.20
CA VAL A 43 -12.28 6.74 2.98
C VAL A 43 -11.07 7.19 3.81
N SER A 44 -10.96 6.68 5.04
CA SER A 44 -9.90 7.08 5.98
C SER A 44 -8.60 6.31 5.72
N VAL A 45 -7.48 6.94 6.09
CA VAL A 45 -6.15 6.29 6.05
C VAL A 45 -6.20 4.98 6.84
N PRO A 46 -5.81 3.83 6.24
CA PRO A 46 -5.80 2.55 6.93
C PRO A 46 -4.79 2.49 8.07
N GLU A 47 -5.14 1.75 9.11
CA GLU A 47 -4.20 1.33 10.14
C GLU A 47 -3.48 0.07 9.67
N ILE A 48 -2.15 0.07 9.79
CA ILE A 48 -1.31 -1.07 9.43
C ILE A 48 -0.48 -1.53 10.62
N SER A 49 -0.22 -2.83 10.70
CA SER A 49 0.53 -3.44 11.81
C SER A 49 1.32 -4.65 11.35
N LEU A 50 2.40 -4.96 12.09
CA LEU A 50 3.13 -6.22 11.91
C LEU A 50 2.35 -7.37 12.55
N THR A 51 2.37 -8.53 11.90
CA THR A 51 1.79 -9.78 12.45
C THR A 51 2.80 -10.56 13.28
N THR A 52 4.09 -10.37 13.02
CA THR A 52 5.20 -10.99 13.74
C THR A 52 5.76 -10.07 14.82
N ASP A 53 6.42 -10.66 15.82
CA ASP A 53 7.26 -9.90 16.74
C ASP A 53 8.55 -9.53 16.01
N ASP A 54 8.63 -8.33 15.47
CA ASP A 54 9.83 -7.82 14.80
C ASP A 54 10.15 -6.40 15.33
N PRO A 55 11.21 -6.26 16.14
CA PRO A 55 11.63 -4.96 16.63
C PRO A 55 13.06 -4.62 16.16
N ALA A 56 13.16 -3.81 15.12
CA ALA A 56 13.96 -2.58 15.05
C ALA A 56 14.16 -2.20 13.57
N GLY A 57 13.43 -1.19 13.11
CA GLY A 57 13.54 -0.72 11.75
C GLY A 57 12.55 0.39 11.45
N ARG A 58 12.78 1.07 10.34
CA ARG A 58 11.76 1.91 9.71
C ARG A 58 11.18 1.14 8.54
N TYR A 59 9.91 1.41 8.24
CA TYR A 59 9.21 0.75 7.14
C TYR A 59 8.64 1.76 6.17
N VAL A 60 8.45 1.32 4.93
CA VAL A 60 7.71 2.03 3.90
C VAL A 60 6.51 1.18 3.52
N THR A 61 5.33 1.80 3.45
CA THR A 61 4.13 1.18 2.90
C THR A 61 3.78 1.80 1.55
N VAL A 62 3.32 0.98 0.62
CA VAL A 62 2.79 1.41 -0.67
C VAL A 62 1.43 0.75 -0.88
N CYS A 63 0.41 1.55 -1.21
CA CYS A 63 -0.91 1.07 -1.61
C CYS A 63 -1.14 1.32 -3.10
N VAL A 64 -1.52 0.28 -3.85
CA VAL A 64 -1.86 0.38 -5.28
C VAL A 64 -3.18 -0.31 -5.61
N ASP A 65 -3.91 0.27 -6.57
CA ASP A 65 -5.03 -0.39 -7.27
C ASP A 65 -4.50 -1.06 -8.53
N LEU A 66 -4.70 -2.37 -8.65
CA LEU A 66 -4.23 -3.18 -9.79
C LEU A 66 -5.23 -3.26 -10.95
N ASP A 67 -6.42 -2.68 -10.79
CA ASP A 67 -7.58 -2.94 -11.62
C ASP A 67 -8.17 -1.68 -12.27
N GLY A 68 -7.53 -0.51 -12.12
CA GLY A 68 -7.94 0.75 -12.76
C GLY A 68 -7.86 0.74 -14.30
N PRO A 69 -8.89 1.21 -15.03
CA PRO A 69 -10.22 1.64 -14.56
C PRO A 69 -11.22 0.48 -14.40
N TYR A 70 -10.98 -0.67 -15.02
CA TYR A 70 -11.81 -1.87 -14.87
C TYR A 70 -10.91 -3.10 -14.75
N PRO A 71 -11.21 -4.08 -13.88
CA PRO A 71 -10.41 -5.30 -13.75
C PRO A 71 -10.23 -6.07 -15.07
N SER A 72 -11.24 -6.01 -15.95
CA SER A 72 -11.20 -6.64 -17.27
C SER A 72 -10.32 -5.92 -18.30
N PHE A 73 -10.01 -4.64 -18.07
CA PHE A 73 -9.17 -3.83 -18.95
C PHE A 73 -8.37 -2.79 -18.14
N PRO A 74 -7.37 -3.20 -17.33
CA PRO A 74 -6.76 -2.36 -16.30
C PRO A 74 -5.64 -1.46 -16.85
N PHE A 75 -5.90 -0.71 -17.93
CA PHE A 75 -4.85 0.05 -18.64
C PHE A 75 -4.35 1.31 -17.91
N LEU A 76 -4.97 1.72 -16.80
CA LEU A 76 -4.47 2.79 -15.92
C LEU A 76 -3.66 2.24 -14.74
N SER A 77 -3.60 0.91 -14.61
CA SER A 77 -2.96 0.27 -13.47
C SER A 77 -1.43 0.21 -13.58
N PRO A 78 -0.73 0.16 -12.43
CA PRO A 78 -1.29 0.35 -11.10
C PRO A 78 -1.64 1.83 -10.86
N ILE A 79 -2.67 2.09 -10.07
CA ILE A 79 -2.98 3.44 -9.59
C ILE A 79 -2.43 3.58 -8.16
N LEU A 80 -1.63 4.60 -7.88
CA LEU A 80 -1.06 4.83 -6.55
C LEU A 80 -2.10 5.43 -5.59
N HIS A 81 -2.41 4.70 -4.52
CA HIS A 81 -3.33 5.17 -3.49
C HIS A 81 -2.61 5.78 -2.29
N TRP A 82 -1.45 5.27 -1.89
CA TRP A 82 -0.74 5.74 -0.70
C TRP A 82 0.74 5.39 -0.73
N VAL A 83 1.59 6.28 -0.23
CA VAL A 83 2.97 5.97 0.15
C VAL A 83 3.31 6.71 1.43
N GLN A 84 3.70 5.97 2.46
CA GLN A 84 4.15 6.51 3.75
C GLN A 84 5.47 5.83 4.15
N SER A 85 6.46 6.65 4.50
CA SER A 85 7.74 6.19 5.03
C SER A 85 7.86 6.49 6.52
N ASP A 86 9.01 6.11 7.08
CA ASP A 86 9.42 6.35 8.45
C ASP A 86 8.44 5.76 9.47
N LEU A 87 7.72 4.72 9.06
CA LEU A 87 6.84 3.96 9.92
C LEU A 87 7.67 3.15 10.92
N GLN A 88 7.26 3.18 12.18
CA GLN A 88 7.87 2.38 13.24
C GLN A 88 6.80 1.58 13.95
N ALA A 89 7.11 0.31 14.24
CA ALA A 89 6.20 -0.59 14.93
C ALA A 89 6.20 -0.29 16.43
N SER A 90 5.01 -0.11 17.00
CA SER A 90 4.80 -0.09 18.44
C SER A 90 5.17 -1.44 19.05
N ARG A 91 5.95 -1.44 20.12
CA ARG A 91 6.35 -2.68 20.81
C ARG A 91 5.18 -3.44 21.45
N SER A 92 4.12 -2.73 21.84
CA SER A 92 2.96 -3.34 22.51
C SER A 92 1.86 -3.72 21.54
N THR A 93 1.58 -2.88 20.55
CA THR A 93 0.44 -3.04 19.64
C THR A 93 0.83 -3.50 18.25
N LYS A 94 2.13 -3.50 17.90
CA LYS A 94 2.66 -3.77 16.55
C LYS A 94 2.17 -2.79 15.47
N ALA A 95 1.39 -1.78 15.85
CA ALA A 95 0.89 -0.74 14.95
C ALA A 95 2.08 0.05 14.38
N LEU A 96 2.06 0.23 13.05
CA LEU A 96 3.04 1.00 12.31
C LEU A 96 2.56 2.44 12.23
N THR A 97 3.28 3.35 12.86
CA THR A 97 2.91 4.77 12.94
C THR A 97 4.09 5.66 12.61
N THR A 98 3.80 6.91 12.21
CA THR A 98 4.80 7.94 11.93
C THR A 98 4.16 9.32 12.04
N GLU A 99 4.98 10.31 12.37
CA GLU A 99 4.61 11.73 12.34
C GLU A 99 5.24 12.44 11.12
N LYS A 100 5.88 11.69 10.22
CA LYS A 100 6.53 12.25 9.03
C LYS A 100 5.53 12.50 7.90
N PRO A 101 5.79 13.50 7.04
CA PRO A 101 4.97 13.75 5.85
C PRO A 101 4.84 12.49 4.98
N PHE A 102 3.70 12.35 4.30
CA PHE A 102 3.52 11.32 3.29
C PHE A 102 4.40 11.59 2.06
N ILE A 103 4.70 10.53 1.31
CA ILE A 103 5.24 10.63 -0.04
C ILE A 103 4.09 10.75 -1.04
N ALA A 104 3.02 9.98 -0.82
CA ALA A 104 1.74 10.19 -1.48
C ALA A 104 0.62 10.04 -0.45
N ASN A 105 -0.21 11.06 -0.27
CA ASN A 105 -1.34 10.99 0.66
C ASN A 105 -2.28 9.86 0.25
N TYR A 106 -2.90 9.23 1.25
CA TYR A 106 -3.94 8.24 1.02
C TYR A 106 -5.10 8.89 0.27
N ILE A 107 -5.57 8.20 -0.76
CA ILE A 107 -6.91 8.42 -1.33
C ILE A 107 -7.67 7.10 -1.26
N GLY A 108 -8.94 7.17 -0.92
CA GLY A 108 -9.81 6.00 -0.87
C GLY A 108 -10.04 5.38 -2.26
N PRO A 109 -10.68 4.21 -2.32
CA PRO A 109 -11.19 3.63 -3.55
C PRO A 109 -12.04 4.61 -4.37
N GLY A 110 -11.86 4.60 -5.68
CA GLY A 110 -12.64 5.43 -6.61
C GLY A 110 -12.85 4.79 -7.98
N PRO A 111 -13.27 3.52 -8.06
CA PRO A 111 -13.51 2.88 -9.34
C PRO A 111 -14.72 3.52 -10.05
N PRO A 112 -14.79 3.46 -11.40
CA PRO A 112 -15.91 3.99 -12.15
C PRO A 112 -17.24 3.32 -11.77
N PRO A 113 -18.38 4.05 -11.82
CA PRO A 113 -19.69 3.45 -11.61
C PRO A 113 -19.93 2.25 -12.51
N GLY A 114 -20.37 1.13 -11.91
CA GLY A 114 -20.61 -0.13 -12.63
C GLY A 114 -19.37 -0.98 -12.87
N SER A 115 -18.18 -0.55 -12.43
CA SER A 115 -17.01 -1.43 -12.38
C SER A 115 -17.24 -2.58 -11.40
N SER A 116 -16.65 -3.75 -11.67
CA SER A 116 -16.53 -4.82 -10.68
C SER A 116 -15.54 -4.41 -9.58
N PRO A 117 -15.49 -5.07 -8.41
CA PRO A 117 -14.55 -4.73 -7.34
C PRO A 117 -13.07 -4.68 -7.79
N HIS A 118 -12.36 -3.61 -7.43
CA HIS A 118 -10.93 -3.43 -7.65
C HIS A 118 -10.13 -3.94 -6.44
N ARG A 119 -8.89 -4.38 -6.64
CA ARG A 119 -7.98 -4.84 -5.59
C ARG A 119 -7.05 -3.71 -5.15
N TYR A 120 -7.20 -3.30 -3.89
CA TYR A 120 -6.35 -2.29 -3.23
C TYR A 120 -5.31 -3.01 -2.38
N VAL A 121 -4.09 -3.09 -2.90
CA VAL A 121 -3.00 -3.91 -2.37
C VAL A 121 -2.02 -3.05 -1.58
N PHE A 122 -1.77 -3.43 -0.33
CA PHE A 122 -0.82 -2.80 0.57
C PHE A 122 0.43 -3.65 0.66
N LEU A 123 1.56 -3.06 0.30
CA LEU A 123 2.89 -3.66 0.32
C LEU A 123 3.70 -2.98 1.43
N LEU A 124 4.33 -3.76 2.30
CA LEU A 124 5.24 -3.26 3.33
C LEU A 124 6.69 -3.62 2.96
N TYR A 125 7.60 -2.69 3.15
CA TYR A 125 9.03 -2.82 2.88
C TYR A 125 9.85 -2.40 4.10
N ASN A 126 11.04 -2.98 4.25
CA ASN A 126 12.07 -2.41 5.12
C ASN A 126 12.57 -1.10 4.47
N GLN A 127 12.65 -0.03 5.26
CA GLN A 127 13.23 1.23 4.82
C GLN A 127 14.76 1.18 4.96
N PRO A 128 15.53 1.45 3.89
CA PRO A 128 16.98 1.56 3.99
C PRO A 128 17.42 2.66 4.96
N GLU A 129 18.59 2.49 5.57
CA GLU A 129 19.14 3.48 6.50
C GLU A 129 19.38 4.83 5.81
N GLU A 130 19.82 4.82 4.56
CA GLU A 130 20.10 6.02 3.75
C GLU A 130 18.87 6.60 3.05
N PHE A 131 17.66 6.14 3.39
CA PHE A 131 16.43 6.67 2.81
C PHE A 131 16.23 8.14 3.21
N ASP A 132 16.23 9.04 2.22
CA ASP A 132 15.95 10.47 2.42
C ASP A 132 14.53 10.82 1.97
N LEU A 133 13.63 10.97 2.93
CA LEU A 133 12.25 11.39 2.71
C LEU A 133 12.14 12.68 1.90
N LYS A 134 13.09 13.62 2.03
CA LYS A 134 13.01 14.92 1.34
C LYS A 134 13.10 14.79 -0.19
N LEU A 135 13.65 13.68 -0.70
CA LEU A 135 13.74 13.39 -2.12
C LEU A 135 12.42 12.90 -2.72
N TYR A 136 11.47 12.49 -1.87
CA TYR A 136 10.24 11.81 -2.29
C TYR A 136 8.97 12.56 -1.85
N ALA A 137 8.99 13.19 -0.68
CA ALA A 137 7.85 13.94 -0.16
C ALA A 137 7.53 15.17 -1.03
N PRO A 138 6.26 15.43 -1.37
CA PRO A 138 5.87 16.65 -2.04
C PRO A 138 6.23 17.89 -1.21
N PRO A 139 6.77 18.95 -1.85
CA PRO A 139 7.20 20.14 -1.14
C PRO A 139 6.00 20.83 -0.46
N GLY A 140 6.19 21.23 0.80
CA GLY A 140 5.19 21.96 1.57
C GLY A 140 3.95 21.15 1.95
N GLY A 141 4.03 19.81 1.94
CA GLY A 141 2.91 18.94 2.35
C GLY A 141 1.74 18.94 1.36
N LYS A 142 1.98 19.35 0.11
CA LYS A 142 0.96 19.29 -0.95
C LYS A 142 0.54 17.85 -1.20
N GLU A 143 -0.74 17.66 -1.49
CA GLU A 143 -1.24 16.35 -1.93
C GLU A 143 -0.56 15.90 -3.22
N TYR A 144 -0.41 14.59 -3.34
CA TYR A 144 0.18 13.96 -4.51
C TYR A 144 -0.80 13.97 -5.67
N GLY A 145 -0.36 14.51 -6.82
CA GLY A 145 -1.23 14.81 -7.95
C GLY A 145 -1.88 13.56 -8.56
N ASN A 146 -3.19 13.65 -8.83
CA ASN A 146 -3.99 12.53 -9.35
C ASN A 146 -3.45 11.91 -10.64
N MET A 147 -2.94 12.73 -11.56
CA MET A 147 -2.38 12.21 -12.81
C MET A 147 -1.11 11.39 -12.61
N ALA A 148 -0.28 11.75 -11.62
CA ALA A 148 0.95 11.02 -11.31
C ALA A 148 0.68 9.67 -10.61
N ARG A 149 -0.56 9.43 -10.17
CA ARG A 149 -0.96 8.17 -9.56
C ARG A 149 -1.23 7.09 -10.61
N MET A 150 -1.67 7.46 -11.81
CA MET A 150 -2.01 6.50 -12.87
C MET A 150 -0.75 5.89 -13.49
N ARG A 151 -0.79 4.59 -13.79
CA ARG A 151 0.34 3.82 -14.35
C ARG A 151 1.61 4.01 -13.52
N TYR A 152 1.45 4.02 -12.20
CA TYR A 152 2.55 4.31 -11.29
C TYR A 152 3.67 3.29 -11.48
N ASP A 153 4.90 3.78 -11.67
CA ASP A 153 6.06 2.92 -11.84
C ASP A 153 6.60 2.47 -10.47
N LEU A 154 5.94 1.47 -9.89
CA LEU A 154 6.31 0.90 -8.61
C LEU A 154 7.73 0.33 -8.63
N ALA A 155 8.13 -0.34 -9.72
CA ALA A 155 9.46 -0.93 -9.83
C ALA A 155 10.55 0.15 -9.85
N ALA A 156 10.35 1.24 -10.59
CA ALA A 156 11.27 2.37 -10.57
C ALA A 156 11.34 3.05 -9.20
N PHE A 157 10.21 3.13 -8.47
CA PHE A 157 10.22 3.63 -7.09
C PHE A 157 11.00 2.70 -6.16
N GLU A 158 10.73 1.39 -6.19
CA GLU A 158 11.45 0.38 -5.40
C GLU A 158 12.96 0.42 -5.65
N GLU A 159 13.38 0.53 -6.92
CA GLU A 159 14.78 0.63 -7.32
C GLU A 159 15.42 1.93 -6.82
N LYS A 160 14.80 3.08 -7.11
CA LYS A 160 15.30 4.40 -6.72
C LYS A 160 15.41 4.55 -5.20
N ALA A 161 14.42 4.04 -4.47
CA ALA A 161 14.38 4.07 -3.01
C ALA A 161 15.14 2.91 -2.35
N LYS A 162 15.69 1.97 -3.13
CA LYS A 162 16.45 0.80 -2.68
C LYS A 162 15.67 -0.09 -1.69
N LEU A 163 14.35 -0.21 -1.85
CA LEU A 163 13.47 -0.90 -0.88
C LEU A 163 13.65 -2.42 -0.83
N GLY A 164 14.29 -3.01 -1.84
CA GLY A 164 14.36 -4.46 -1.98
C GLY A 164 12.99 -5.06 -2.28
N LYS A 165 12.64 -6.17 -1.61
CA LYS A 165 11.36 -6.88 -1.82
C LYS A 165 10.36 -6.58 -0.70
N PRO A 166 9.05 -6.57 -1.00
CA PRO A 166 8.00 -6.55 0.02
C PRO A 166 8.22 -7.66 1.06
N ILE A 167 8.08 -7.30 2.34
CA ILE A 167 8.20 -8.23 3.46
C ILE A 167 6.84 -8.75 3.94
N ALA A 168 5.78 -7.95 3.75
CA ALA A 168 4.41 -8.31 4.10
C ALA A 168 3.42 -7.64 3.15
N VAL A 169 2.28 -8.30 2.92
CA VAL A 169 1.22 -7.83 2.02
C VAL A 169 -0.16 -8.13 2.61
N ASN A 170 -1.11 -7.24 2.36
CA ASN A 170 -2.53 -7.53 2.52
C ASN A 170 -3.33 -6.69 1.51
N TYR A 171 -4.58 -7.05 1.25
CA TYR A 171 -5.43 -6.32 0.31
C TYR A 171 -6.91 -6.50 0.64
N PHE A 172 -7.71 -5.54 0.20
CA PHE A 172 -9.16 -5.65 0.16
C PHE A 172 -9.68 -5.37 -1.24
N THR A 173 -10.98 -5.60 -1.44
CA THR A 173 -11.69 -5.26 -2.67
C THR A 173 -12.79 -4.22 -2.42
N SER A 174 -13.01 -3.33 -3.39
CA SER A 174 -14.04 -2.28 -3.27
C SER A 174 -14.53 -1.80 -4.63
N ASN A 175 -15.81 -1.41 -4.72
CA ASN A 175 -16.44 -0.69 -5.84
C ASN A 175 -17.66 0.12 -5.42
#